data_AF-A0A0Q5TN71-F1
#
_entry.id   AF-A0A0Q5TN71-F1
#
_cell.length_a   1.000
_cell.length_b   1.000
_cell.length_c   1.000
_cell.angle_alpha   90.00
_cell.angle_beta   90.00
_cell.angle_gamma   90.00
#
_symmetry.space_group_name_H-M   'P 1'
#
loop_
_entity.id
_entity.type
_entity.pdbx_description
1 polymer ?
#
loop_
_entity_poly.entity_id
_entity_poly.type
_entity_poly.pdbx_seq_one_letter_code
_entity_poly.pdbx_strand_id
1 'polypeptide(L)' 'MEFPHELRELYPDKIIEVRGNADALTVILNNNVDIEKFKDELKKKFTGLADQQLLFIKHEDRQDFEKLVLE' A
#
# COMPACT_ATOMS: atom_id res chain seq x y z
N MET A 1 -11.67 6.37 10.62
CA MET A 1 -10.34 6.73 10.10
C MET A 1 -10.19 6.01 8.77
N GLU A 2 -10.10 6.76 7.68
CA GLU A 2 -10.00 6.19 6.33
C GLU A 2 -8.53 6.03 5.94
N PHE A 3 -7.92 4.94 6.42
CA PHE A 3 -6.59 4.47 6.03
C PHE A 3 -6.28 4.55 4.51
N PRO A 4 -7.22 4.25 3.58
CA PRO A 4 -6.96 4.41 2.14
C PRO A 4 -6.76 5.85 1.67
N HIS A 5 -7.40 6.84 2.32
CA HIS A 5 -7.26 8.25 1.95
C HIS A 5 -5.89 8.78 2.38
N GLU A 6 -5.47 8.42 3.60
CA GLU A 6 -4.17 8.82 4.15
C GLU A 6 -3.00 8.28 3.31
N LEU A 7 -3.08 7.05 2.80
CA LEU A 7 -2.03 6.49 1.96
C LEU A 7 -1.80 7.32 0.68
N ARG A 8 -2.88 7.64 -0.03
CA ARG A 8 -2.79 8.44 -1.27
C ARG A 8 -2.28 9.85 -0.99
N GLU A 9 -2.67 10.46 0.12
CA GLU A 9 -2.19 11.79 0.52
C GLU A 9 -0.73 11.78 1.00
N LEU A 10 -0.28 10.68 1.62
CA LEU A 10 1.11 10.51 2.04
C LEU A 10 2.07 10.27 0.88
N TYR A 11 1.58 9.66 -0.20
CA TYR A 11 2.40 9.27 -1.34
C TYR A 11 1.75 9.61 -2.70
N PRO A 12 1.35 10.86 -2.95
CA PRO A 12 0.61 11.25 -4.16
C PRO A 12 1.46 11.12 -5.43
N ASP A 13 2.78 11.20 -5.30
CA ASP A 13 3.73 11.05 -6.41
C ASP A 13 4.01 9.58 -6.75
N LYS A 14 3.76 8.67 -5.79
CA LYS A 14 4.05 7.24 -5.91
C LYS A 14 2.81 6.40 -6.17
N ILE A 15 1.67 6.80 -5.60
CA ILE A 15 0.41 6.06 -5.66
C ILE A 15 -0.50 6.71 -6.70
N ILE A 16 -0.90 5.92 -7.68
CA ILE A 16 -1.87 6.32 -8.70
C ILE A 16 -3.28 6.16 -8.16
N GLU A 17 -3.56 5.02 -7.51
CA GLU A 17 -4.89 4.70 -7.02
C GLU A 17 -4.81 3.83 -5.75
N VAL A 18 -5.74 4.04 -4.83
CA VAL A 18 -5.93 3.19 -3.65
C VAL A 18 -7.37 2.71 -3.64
N ARG A 19 -7.56 1.40 -3.51
CA ARG A 19 -8.88 0.77 -3.33
C ARG A 19 -8.91 0.08 -1.98
N GLY A 20 -9.73 0.59 -1.06
CA GLY A 20 -10.04 -0.12 0.18
C GLY A 20 -11.21 -1.07 -0.02
N ASN A 21 -11.02 -2.34 0.32
CA ASN A 21 -12.11 -3.29 0.56
C ASN A 21 -12.21 -3.55 2.07
N ALA A 22 -13.30 -4.18 2.52
CA ALA A 22 -13.60 -4.39 3.94
C ALA A 22 -12.50 -5.14 4.74
N ASP A 23 -11.67 -5.93 4.07
CA ASP A 23 -10.65 -6.80 4.68
C ASP A 23 -9.20 -6.47 4.24
N ALA A 24 -9.04 -5.68 3.17
CA ALA A 24 -7.72 -5.43 2.57
C ALA A 24 -7.69 -4.16 1.72
N LEU A 25 -6.49 -3.60 1.54
CA LEU A 25 -6.24 -2.39 0.74
C LEU A 25 -5.41 -2.72 -0.48
N THR A 26 -5.89 -2.38 -1.66
CA THR A 26 -5.12 -2.47 -2.91
C THR A 26 -4.52 -1.11 -3.24
N VAL A 27 -3.20 -1.05 -3.36
CA VAL A 27 -2.46 0.16 -3.73
C VAL A 27 -1.85 -0.06 -5.11
N ILE A 28 -2.19 0.84 -6.03
CA ILE A 28 -1.66 0.87 -7.39
C ILE A 28 -0.59 1.96 -7.42
N LEU A 29 0.65 1.52 -7.56
CA LEU A 29 1.82 2.38 -7.64
C LEU A 29 2.17 2.72 -9.08
N ASN A 30 2.84 3.85 -9.23
CA ASN A 30 3.46 4.25 -10.46
C ASN A 30 4.59 3.26 -10.82
N ASN A 31 4.83 3.04 -12.12
CA ASN A 31 5.89 2.14 -12.58
C ASN A 31 7.28 2.52 -12.09
N ASN A 32 7.51 3.80 -11.80
CA ASN A 32 8.79 4.31 -11.33
C ASN A 32 9.05 4.07 -9.83
N VAL A 33 8.09 3.47 -9.10
CA VAL A 33 8.17 3.28 -7.65
C VAL A 33 8.63 1.88 -7.32
N ASP A 34 9.71 1.78 -6.57
CA ASP A 34 10.22 0.50 -6.12
C ASP A 34 9.32 -0.13 -5.04
N ILE A 35 8.64 -1.23 -5.38
CA ILE A 35 7.72 -1.92 -4.46
C ILE A 35 8.44 -2.39 -3.19
N GLU A 36 9.67 -2.91 -3.29
CA GLU A 36 10.37 -3.43 -2.12
C GLU A 36 10.66 -2.32 -1.12
N LYS A 37 11.16 -1.18 -1.58
CA LYS A 37 11.33 0.00 -0.73
C LYS A 37 10.01 0.49 -0.18
N PHE A 38 8.94 0.52 -0.98
CA PHE A 38 7.64 0.98 -0.53
C PHE A 38 7.07 0.09 0.58
N LYS A 39 7.20 -1.24 0.44
CA LYS A 39 6.81 -2.21 1.47
C LYS A 39 7.59 -2.00 2.77
N ASP A 40 8.90 -1.77 2.69
CA ASP A 40 9.75 -1.53 3.87
C ASP A 40 9.36 -0.23 4.60
N GLU A 41 9.10 0.84 3.84
CA GLU A 41 8.61 2.11 4.37
C GLU A 41 7.25 1.96 5.05
N LEU A 42 6.31 1.25 4.41
CA LEU A 42 5.00 0.95 5.00
C LEU A 42 5.15 0.14 6.28
N LYS A 43 5.95 -0.94 6.25
CA LYS A 43 6.22 -1.73 7.45
C LYS A 43 6.74 -0.86 8.57
N LYS A 44 7.77 -0.04 8.34
CA LYS A 44 8.34 0.84 9.38
C LYS A 44 7.34 1.85 9.92
N LYS A 45 6.53 2.45 9.04
CA LYS A 45 5.59 3.51 9.41
C LYS A 45 4.35 2.98 10.12
N PHE A 46 3.93 1.78 9.77
CA PHE A 46 2.76 1.10 10.31
C PHE A 46 3.16 -0.16 11.11
N THR A 47 4.36 -0.14 11.73
CA THR A 47 4.80 -1.16 12.68
C THR A 47 4.01 -1.02 13.97
N GLY A 48 3.48 -2.12 14.50
CA GLY A 48 2.76 -2.12 15.78
C GLY A 48 1.28 -1.78 15.63
N LEU A 49 0.67 -2.18 14.52
CA LEU A 49 -0.77 -2.15 14.38
C LEU A 49 -1.37 -3.19 15.32
N ALA A 50 -2.42 -2.80 16.06
CA ALA A 50 -3.11 -3.73 16.95
C ALA A 50 -3.77 -4.90 16.21
N ASP A 51 -4.01 -4.74 14.91
CA ASP A 51 -4.69 -5.69 14.03
C ASP A 51 -3.91 -5.83 12.72
N GLN A 52 -3.80 -7.06 12.20
CA GLN A 52 -3.09 -7.30 10.97
C GLN A 52 -3.82 -6.65 9.79
N GLN A 53 -3.13 -5.75 9.08
CA GLN A 53 -3.67 -5.11 7.88
C GLN A 53 -3.06 -5.75 6.64
N LEU A 54 -3.92 -6.24 5.75
CA LEU A 54 -3.52 -6.80 4.47
C LEU A 54 -3.48 -5.71 3.39
N LEU A 55 -2.33 -5.52 2.77
CA LEU A 55 -2.16 -4.66 1.60
C LEU A 55 -1.73 -5.46 0.37
N PHE A 56 -2.35 -5.15 -0.75
CA PHE A 56 -1.99 -5.64 -2.07
C PHE A 56 -1.41 -4.50 -2.89
N ILE A 57 -0.12 -4.55 -3.13
CA ILE A 57 0.59 -3.48 -3.84
C ILE A 57 0.90 -3.98 -5.23
N LYS A 58 0.57 -3.21 -6.27
CA LYS A 58 0.97 -3.52 -7.64
C LYS A 58 1.41 -2.26 -8.37
N HIS A 59 2.09 -2.42 -9.48
CA HIS A 59 2.31 -1.32 -10.41
C HIS A 59 1.14 -1.21 -11.40
N GLU A 60 0.95 -0.03 -12.00
CA GLU A 60 -0.07 0.17 -13.04
C GLU A 60 0.08 -0.78 -14.25
N ASP A 61 1.31 -1.12 -14.61
CA ASP A 61 1.63 -1.95 -15.79
C ASP A 61 1.85 -3.43 -15.45
N ARG A 62 1.90 -3.77 -14.16
CA ARG A 62 2.06 -5.15 -13.70
C ARG A 62 0.74 -5.74 -13.25
N GLN A 63 0.45 -6.96 -13.72
CA GLN A 63 -0.68 -7.75 -13.24
C GLN A 63 -0.39 -8.48 -11.93
N ASP A 64 0.89 -8.63 -11.57
CA ASP A 64 1.31 -9.21 -10.30
C ASP A 64 1.05 -8.26 -9.13
N PHE A 65 0.42 -8.79 -8.09
CA PHE A 65 0.18 -8.11 -6.82
C PHE A 65 1.14 -8.65 -5.77
N GLU A 66 1.86 -7.74 -5.14
CA GLU A 66 2.71 -8.01 -4.00
C GLU A 66 1.90 -7.85 -2.71
N LYS A 67 1.74 -8.96 -2.00
CA LYS A 67 1.04 -8.97 -0.71
C LYS A 67 1.99 -8.51 0.40
N LEU A 68 1.54 -7.51 1.15
CA LEU A 68 2.16 -7.02 2.36
C LEU A 68 1.20 -7.20 3.53
N VAL A 69 1.65 -7.84 4.60
CA VAL A 69 0.94 -7.87 5.87
C VAL A 69 1.66 -6.90 6.81
N LEU A 70 0.90 -5.95 7.35
CA LEU A 70 1.37 -5.06 8.40
C LEU A 70 0.87 -5.58 9.75
N GLU A 71 1.76 -5.62 10.73
CA GLU A 71 1.54 -6.02 12.12
C GLU A 71 2.36 -5.11 13.04
#